data_AF-A0A919W702-F1
#
_entry.id   AF-A0A919W702-F1
#
_cell.length_a   1.000
_cell.length_b   1.000
_cell.length_c   1.000
_cell.angle_alpha   90.00
_cell.angle_beta   90.00
_cell.angle_gamma   90.00
#
_symmetry.space_group_name_H-M   'P 1'
#
loop_
_entity.id
_entity.type
_entity.pdbx_description
1 polymer ?
#
loop_
_entity_poly.entity_id
_entity_poly.type
_entity_poly.pdbx_seq_one_letter_code
_entity_poly.pdbx_strand_id
1 'polypeptide(L)'
;MTVHLLLSAGRGPQECAWAVARLVRRLEASAADPEARPKVRRPRSAAAALTVDRLESVPGERPGTFRSVLLRIDGPGDAAFAAGWTGTLCWQAPSPYRKVGRKNWYVIAEPCDPEVPVMRFAENDVDFVAVRTGGPGGQHRNKASTAVRATHRPTGLSVVADTERYLSLNRRIAVDLLRSRIAQANENAAQAAITARWQVHDGLVRGNPVRTERAART
;
A
#
# COMPACT_ATOMS: atom_id res chain seq x y z
N MET A 1 -11.18 -12.87 4.07
CA MET A 1 -9.98 -12.08 3.75
C MET A 1 -10.42 -10.62 3.73
N THR A 2 -9.49 -9.69 3.65
CA THR A 2 -9.76 -8.25 3.63
C THR A 2 -9.06 -7.69 2.41
N VAL A 3 -9.75 -6.85 1.63
CA VAL A 3 -9.15 -6.18 0.47
C VAL A 3 -9.18 -4.68 0.68
N HIS A 4 -8.06 -4.04 0.41
CA HIS A 4 -7.93 -2.60 0.43
C HIS A 4 -7.90 -2.06 -1.00
N LEU A 5 -8.79 -1.11 -1.31
CA LEU A 5 -8.97 -0.57 -2.65
C LEU A 5 -8.85 0.95 -2.63
N LEU A 6 -7.88 1.50 -3.37
CA LEU A 6 -7.68 2.93 -3.51
C LEU A 6 -8.38 3.43 -4.76
N LEU A 7 -9.37 4.31 -4.60
CA LEU A 7 -9.97 5.06 -5.70
C LEU A 7 -9.30 6.42 -5.83
N SER A 8 -8.95 6.83 -7.05
CA SER A 8 -8.35 8.14 -7.32
C SER A 8 -8.89 8.82 -8.57
N ALA A 9 -9.09 10.14 -8.46
CA ALA A 9 -9.40 11.03 -9.57
C ALA A 9 -8.23 11.22 -10.57
N GLY A 10 -7.03 10.72 -10.24
CA GLY A 10 -5.79 10.96 -10.97
C GLY A 10 -5.54 12.45 -11.23
N ARG A 11 -4.88 12.76 -12.35
CA ARG A 11 -4.69 14.15 -12.83
C ARG A 11 -5.88 14.69 -13.64
N GLY A 12 -7.10 14.21 -13.35
CA GLY A 12 -8.32 14.68 -13.98
C GLY A 12 -8.74 16.08 -13.48
N PRO A 13 -9.71 16.72 -14.16
CA PRO A 13 -10.30 17.98 -13.67
C PRO A 13 -11.11 17.73 -12.38
N GLN A 14 -11.56 18.81 -11.72
CA GLN A 14 -12.34 18.74 -10.47
C GLN A 14 -13.58 17.82 -10.55
N GLU A 15 -14.16 17.59 -11.74
CA GLU A 15 -15.26 16.63 -11.92
C GLU A 15 -14.86 15.17 -11.64
N CYS A 16 -13.60 14.80 -11.83
CA CYS A 16 -13.11 13.46 -11.48
C CYS A 16 -13.14 13.27 -9.96
N ALA A 17 -12.84 14.30 -9.16
CA ALA A 17 -12.94 14.23 -7.70
C ALA A 17 -14.40 14.08 -7.23
N TRP A 18 -15.33 14.71 -7.94
CA TRP A 18 -16.75 14.48 -7.76
C TRP A 18 -17.17 13.06 -8.14
N ALA A 19 -16.64 12.53 -9.26
CA ALA A 19 -16.90 11.17 -9.70
C ALA A 19 -16.41 10.13 -8.68
N VAL A 20 -15.24 10.33 -8.05
CA VAL A 20 -14.77 9.47 -6.95
C VAL A 20 -15.83 9.38 -5.84
N ALA A 21 -16.34 10.52 -5.36
CA ALA A 21 -17.35 10.54 -4.31
C ALA A 21 -18.64 9.79 -4.70
N ARG A 22 -19.06 9.89 -5.97
CA ARG A 22 -20.24 9.17 -6.48
C ARG A 22 -19.98 7.66 -6.60
N LEU A 23 -18.82 7.27 -7.11
CA LEU A 23 -18.42 5.87 -7.24
C LEU A 23 -18.26 5.20 -5.88
N VAL A 24 -17.66 5.86 -4.89
CA VAL A 24 -17.56 5.34 -3.51
C VAL A 24 -18.94 5.04 -2.94
N ARG A 25 -19.89 5.98 -3.02
CA ARG A 25 -21.27 5.75 -2.57
C ARG A 25 -21.95 4.59 -3.31
N ARG A 26 -21.68 4.45 -4.61
CA ARG A 26 -22.23 3.37 -5.43
C ARG A 26 -21.64 2.01 -5.06
N LEU A 27 -20.35 1.98 -4.75
CA LEU A 27 -19.62 0.81 -4.29
C LEU A 27 -20.14 0.37 -2.92
N GLU A 28 -20.29 1.29 -1.96
CA GLU A 28 -20.88 1.02 -0.64
C GLU A 28 -22.30 0.44 -0.75
N ALA A 29 -23.15 1.04 -1.58
CA ALA A 29 -24.50 0.53 -1.82
C ALA A 29 -24.47 -0.88 -2.45
N SER A 30 -23.56 -1.14 -3.40
CA SER A 30 -23.42 -2.46 -4.05
C SER A 30 -22.81 -3.52 -3.13
N ALA A 31 -22.06 -3.11 -2.11
CA ALA A 31 -21.53 -3.99 -1.08
C ALA A 31 -22.63 -4.40 -0.08
N ALA A 32 -23.48 -3.43 0.30
CA ALA A 32 -24.62 -3.65 1.19
C ALA A 32 -25.73 -4.50 0.56
N ASP A 33 -25.96 -4.39 -0.76
CA ASP A 33 -26.99 -5.14 -1.49
C ASP A 33 -26.38 -6.32 -2.30
N PRO A 34 -26.55 -7.59 -1.86
CA PRO A 34 -26.03 -8.76 -2.56
C PRO A 34 -26.70 -9.05 -3.91
N GLU A 35 -27.92 -8.53 -4.15
CA GLU A 35 -28.70 -8.74 -5.39
C GLU A 35 -28.28 -7.78 -6.50
N ALA A 36 -27.76 -6.60 -6.17
CA ALA A 36 -27.25 -5.60 -7.11
C ALA A 36 -25.86 -5.96 -7.71
N ARG A 37 -25.25 -7.07 -7.28
CA ARG A 37 -23.90 -7.49 -7.75
C ARG A 37 -23.99 -8.22 -9.10
N PRO A 38 -22.98 -8.05 -9.99
CA PRO A 38 -22.97 -8.75 -11.28
C PRO A 38 -23.02 -10.28 -11.07
N LYS A 39 -23.87 -10.96 -11.85
CA LYS A 39 -24.10 -12.42 -11.77
C LYS A 39 -22.87 -13.21 -12.25
N VAL A 40 -21.81 -13.26 -11.45
CA VAL A 40 -20.75 -14.25 -11.60
C VAL A 40 -21.22 -15.53 -10.92
N ARG A 41 -21.01 -16.69 -11.55
CA ARG A 41 -21.43 -18.03 -11.05
C ARG A 41 -21.04 -18.20 -9.58
N ARG A 42 -22.01 -18.19 -8.67
CA ARG A 42 -21.79 -18.29 -7.22
C ARG A 42 -22.01 -19.73 -6.73
N PRO A 43 -21.14 -20.26 -5.84
CA PRO A 43 -21.55 -21.33 -4.93
C PRO A 43 -22.61 -20.80 -3.95
N ARG A 44 -23.55 -21.67 -3.57
CA ARG A 44 -24.84 -21.38 -2.93
C ARG A 44 -24.76 -20.77 -1.51
N SER A 45 -23.57 -20.50 -0.96
CA SER A 45 -23.34 -20.11 0.45
C SER A 45 -22.99 -18.64 0.72
N ALA A 46 -22.90 -17.78 -0.31
CA ALA A 46 -22.35 -16.41 -0.17
C ALA A 46 -23.41 -15.30 -0.07
N ALA A 47 -24.39 -15.45 0.83
CA ALA A 47 -25.47 -14.48 1.05
C ALA A 47 -25.15 -13.36 2.07
N ALA A 48 -23.95 -13.32 2.64
CA ALA A 48 -23.57 -12.27 3.60
C ALA A 48 -23.22 -10.96 2.87
N ALA A 49 -23.72 -9.84 3.39
CA ALA A 49 -23.34 -8.51 2.93
C ALA A 49 -21.83 -8.27 3.13
N LEU A 50 -21.22 -7.49 2.24
CA LEU A 50 -19.84 -7.03 2.43
C LEU A 50 -19.88 -5.74 3.24
N THR A 51 -18.92 -5.56 4.14
CA THR A 51 -18.70 -4.30 4.85
C THR A 51 -17.67 -3.48 4.10
N VAL A 52 -17.91 -2.17 3.98
CA VAL A 52 -16.98 -1.24 3.34
C VAL A 52 -16.74 -0.08 4.29
N ASP A 53 -15.50 0.08 4.72
CA ASP A 53 -15.05 1.17 5.58
C ASP A 53 -14.13 2.11 4.80
N ARG A 54 -14.26 3.42 5.02
CA ARG A 54 -13.33 4.42 4.48
C ARG A 54 -12.20 4.60 5.48
N LEU A 55 -11.00 4.12 5.15
CA LEU A 55 -9.84 4.24 6.04
C LEU A 55 -9.24 5.65 5.95
N GLU A 56 -9.10 6.15 4.73
CA GLU A 56 -8.49 7.45 4.48
C GLU A 56 -9.16 8.14 3.30
N SER A 57 -9.19 9.47 3.34
CA SER A 57 -9.70 10.27 2.24
C SER A 57 -8.89 11.55 2.09
N VAL A 58 -8.59 11.90 0.84
CA VAL A 58 -8.00 13.19 0.48
C VAL A 58 -9.12 14.06 -0.13
N PRO A 59 -9.46 15.21 0.48
CA PRO A 59 -10.52 16.06 -0.03
C PRO A 59 -10.20 16.62 -1.42
N GLY A 60 -11.24 16.79 -2.23
CA GLY A 60 -11.17 17.52 -3.49
C GLY A 60 -11.34 19.03 -3.30
N GLU A 61 -11.22 19.78 -4.39
CA GLU A 61 -11.33 21.25 -4.40
C GLU A 61 -12.72 21.75 -3.97
N ARG A 62 -13.75 20.91 -4.11
CA ARG A 62 -15.12 21.26 -3.75
C ARG A 62 -15.62 20.46 -2.55
N PRO A 63 -16.50 21.03 -1.72
CA PRO A 63 -17.12 20.30 -0.61
C PRO A 63 -17.76 18.98 -1.07
N GLY A 64 -17.50 17.92 -0.31
CA GLY A 64 -18.07 16.58 -0.57
C GLY A 64 -17.46 15.85 -1.78
N THR A 65 -16.34 16.33 -2.32
CA THR A 65 -15.56 15.66 -3.38
C THR A 65 -14.26 15.10 -2.80
N PHE A 66 -13.66 14.10 -3.48
CA PHE A 66 -12.43 13.46 -3.02
C PHE A 66 -11.42 13.32 -4.15
N ARG A 67 -10.16 13.73 -3.92
CA ARG A 67 -9.05 13.40 -4.82
C ARG A 67 -8.76 11.91 -4.81
N SER A 68 -8.82 11.29 -3.64
CA SER A 68 -8.72 9.85 -3.47
C SER A 68 -9.38 9.37 -2.19
N VAL A 69 -9.80 8.11 -2.17
CA VAL A 69 -10.36 7.44 -0.99
C VAL A 69 -9.78 6.03 -0.94
N LEU A 70 -9.26 5.63 0.23
CA LEU A 70 -8.85 4.27 0.50
C LEU A 70 -9.97 3.56 1.25
N LEU A 71 -10.43 2.45 0.68
CA LEU A 71 -11.51 1.63 1.22
C LEU A 71 -10.95 0.32 1.76
N ARG A 72 -11.48 -0.15 2.89
CA ARG A 72 -11.35 -1.52 3.37
C ARG A 72 -12.64 -2.26 3.06
N ILE A 73 -12.53 -3.42 2.41
CA ILE A 73 -13.66 -4.27 2.01
C ILE A 73 -13.50 -5.60 2.73
N ASP A 74 -14.48 -5.93 3.57
CA ASP A 74 -14.48 -7.11 4.41
C ASP A 74 -15.70 -8.01 4.14
N GLY A 75 -15.47 -9.31 4.22
CA GLY A 75 -16.51 -10.33 4.21
C GLY A 75 -16.40 -11.34 3.05
N PRO A 76 -17.35 -12.29 2.95
CA PRO A 76 -17.29 -13.34 1.94
C PRO A 76 -17.40 -12.80 0.51
N GLY A 77 -16.40 -13.09 -0.33
CA GLY A 77 -16.35 -12.65 -1.72
C GLY A 77 -15.85 -11.22 -1.93
N ASP A 78 -15.21 -10.65 -0.92
CA ASP A 78 -14.42 -9.41 -0.95
C ASP A 78 -13.51 -9.31 -2.18
N ALA A 79 -12.71 -10.34 -2.45
CA ALA A 79 -11.75 -10.36 -3.55
C ALA A 79 -12.43 -10.27 -4.93
N ALA A 80 -13.47 -11.07 -5.14
CA ALA A 80 -14.23 -11.05 -6.39
C ALA A 80 -15.00 -9.74 -6.57
N PHE A 81 -15.52 -9.17 -5.48
CA PHE A 81 -16.18 -7.88 -5.50
C PHE A 81 -15.19 -6.77 -5.85
N ALA A 82 -14.06 -6.68 -5.15
CA ALA A 82 -13.02 -5.68 -5.40
C ALA A 82 -12.47 -5.77 -6.83
N ALA A 83 -12.24 -6.99 -7.35
CA ALA A 83 -11.79 -7.20 -8.72
C ALA A 83 -12.75 -6.60 -9.77
N GLY A 84 -14.06 -6.64 -9.53
CA GLY A 84 -15.05 -5.99 -10.40
C GLY A 84 -15.06 -4.46 -10.34
N TRP A 85 -14.29 -3.87 -9.43
CA TRP A 85 -14.04 -2.44 -9.29
C TRP A 85 -12.59 -2.06 -9.57
N THR A 86 -11.69 -3.01 -9.88
CA THR A 86 -10.27 -2.74 -10.12
C THR A 86 -10.01 -2.36 -11.57
N GLY A 87 -9.32 -1.23 -11.78
CA GLY A 87 -8.93 -0.65 -13.06
C GLY A 87 -9.56 0.73 -13.28
N THR A 88 -9.64 1.16 -14.55
CA THR A 88 -10.29 2.43 -14.91
C THR A 88 -11.81 2.32 -14.78
N LEU A 89 -12.40 3.17 -13.95
CA LEU A 89 -13.84 3.36 -13.78
C LEU A 89 -14.31 4.60 -14.54
N CYS A 90 -15.57 4.59 -15.00
CA CYS A 90 -16.21 5.75 -15.60
C CYS A 90 -17.52 6.09 -14.89
N TRP A 91 -17.62 7.28 -14.33
CA TRP A 91 -18.88 7.86 -13.90
C TRP A 91 -19.50 8.67 -15.05
N GLN A 92 -20.69 8.27 -15.47
CA GLN A 92 -21.43 8.89 -16.56
C GLN A 92 -22.56 9.78 -16.02
N ALA A 93 -22.34 11.09 -16.05
CA ALA A 93 -23.33 12.10 -15.69
C ALA A 93 -22.93 13.49 -16.22
N PRO A 94 -23.89 14.39 -16.53
CA PRO A 94 -23.59 15.78 -16.82
C PRO A 94 -22.73 16.40 -15.70
N SER A 95 -21.79 17.28 -16.07
CA SER A 95 -21.00 18.01 -15.07
C SER A 95 -21.94 18.86 -14.19
N PRO A 96 -21.82 18.82 -12.86
CA PRO A 96 -22.48 19.79 -11.99
C PRO A 96 -21.81 21.18 -12.03
N TYR A 97 -20.64 21.30 -12.69
CA TYR A 97 -19.83 22.51 -12.68
C TYR A 97 -19.74 23.20 -14.05
N ARG A 98 -20.02 22.48 -15.14
CA ARG A 98 -19.97 23.02 -16.51
C ARG A 98 -21.39 23.13 -17.08
N LYS A 99 -21.63 24.19 -17.85
CA LYS A 99 -22.91 24.43 -18.53
C LYS A 99 -23.16 23.43 -19.67
N VAL A 100 -22.14 23.03 -20.44
CA VAL A 100 -22.26 22.12 -21.60
C VAL A 100 -20.98 21.27 -21.76
N GLY A 101 -21.11 20.07 -22.34
CA GLY A 101 -20.01 19.47 -23.14
C GLY A 101 -19.65 18.02 -22.82
N ARG A 102 -19.41 17.64 -21.56
CA ARG A 102 -18.88 16.31 -21.20
C ARG A 102 -19.73 15.61 -20.16
N LYS A 103 -19.82 14.28 -20.29
CA LYS A 103 -20.56 13.41 -19.36
C LYS A 103 -19.75 12.23 -18.81
N ASN A 104 -18.54 11.99 -19.30
CA ASN A 104 -17.71 10.85 -18.89
C ASN A 104 -16.58 11.34 -17.99
N TRP A 105 -16.54 10.84 -16.75
CA TRP A 105 -15.53 11.19 -15.76
C TRP A 105 -14.80 9.92 -15.34
N TYR A 106 -13.48 9.88 -15.59
CA TYR A 106 -12.67 8.69 -15.34
C TYR A 106 -11.99 8.75 -13.98
N VAL A 107 -11.94 7.62 -13.31
CA VAL A 107 -11.35 7.38 -11.99
C VAL A 107 -10.56 6.08 -12.09
N ILE A 108 -9.44 5.95 -11.42
CA ILE A 108 -8.71 4.69 -11.31
C ILE A 108 -8.96 4.08 -9.94
N ALA A 109 -9.06 2.75 -9.88
CA ALA A 109 -9.26 2.00 -8.66
C ALA A 109 -8.29 0.83 -8.63
N GLU A 110 -7.34 0.82 -7.71
CA GLU A 110 -6.32 -0.24 -7.63
C GLU A 110 -6.26 -0.83 -6.22
N PRO A 111 -6.06 -2.16 -6.08
CA PRO A 111 -5.72 -2.76 -4.82
C PRO A 111 -4.46 -2.11 -4.25
N CYS A 112 -4.48 -1.81 -2.95
CA CYS A 112 -3.36 -1.15 -2.29
C CYS A 112 -3.28 -1.63 -0.86
N ASP A 113 -2.19 -2.30 -0.51
CA ASP A 113 -1.96 -2.70 0.88
C ASP A 113 -1.61 -1.47 1.73
N PRO A 114 -2.40 -1.13 2.77
CA PRO A 114 -2.11 0.00 3.63
C PRO A 114 -1.01 -0.29 4.65
N GLU A 115 -0.78 -1.57 4.95
CA GLU A 115 0.15 -1.99 5.97
C GLU A 115 1.50 -2.35 5.35
N VAL A 116 2.53 -1.62 5.76
CA VAL A 116 3.91 -1.99 5.48
C VAL A 116 4.40 -2.88 6.62
N PRO A 117 4.80 -4.14 6.36
CA PRO A 117 5.34 -5.00 7.39
C PRO A 117 6.57 -4.35 8.03
N VAL A 118 6.53 -4.15 9.34
CA VAL A 118 7.65 -3.59 10.10
C VAL A 118 8.51 -4.73 10.63
N MET A 119 9.77 -4.78 10.21
CA MET A 119 10.75 -5.72 10.74
C MET A 119 11.07 -5.32 12.19
N ARG A 120 10.77 -6.23 13.13
CA ARG A 120 11.13 -6.05 14.54
C ARG A 120 12.55 -6.54 14.78
N PHE A 121 13.23 -5.87 15.70
CA PHE A 121 14.57 -6.25 16.12
C PHE A 121 14.54 -6.82 17.54
N ALA A 122 15.08 -8.02 17.72
CA ALA A 122 15.40 -8.59 19.01
C ALA A 122 16.85 -9.11 18.98
N GLU A 123 17.62 -8.85 20.05
CA GLU A 123 19.03 -9.29 20.09
C GLU A 123 19.15 -10.81 20.09
N ASN A 124 18.16 -11.53 20.63
CA ASN A 124 18.10 -12.98 20.60
C ASN A 124 18.04 -13.54 19.17
N ASP A 125 17.58 -12.73 18.19
CA ASP A 125 17.48 -13.07 16.78
C ASP A 125 18.77 -12.82 15.99
N VAL A 126 19.86 -12.46 16.68
CA VAL A 126 21.13 -12.13 16.06
C VAL A 126 22.14 -13.26 16.25
N ASP A 127 22.67 -13.76 15.13
CA ASP A 127 23.80 -14.67 15.11
C ASP A 127 25.11 -13.89 15.00
N PHE A 128 26.06 -14.22 15.87
CA PHE A 128 27.37 -13.58 15.91
C PHE A 128 28.46 -14.55 15.45
N VAL A 129 29.21 -14.16 14.43
CA VAL A 129 30.35 -14.91 13.92
C VAL A 129 31.60 -14.04 14.02
N ALA A 130 32.64 -14.53 14.68
CA ALA A 130 33.93 -13.86 14.68
C ALA A 130 34.57 -13.99 13.28
N VAL A 131 35.01 -12.87 12.72
CA VAL A 131 35.60 -12.82 11.38
C VAL A 131 36.99 -12.20 11.44
N ARG A 132 37.79 -12.47 10.41
CA ARG A 132 39.06 -11.77 10.19
C ARG A 132 38.81 -10.68 9.15
N THR A 133 39.10 -9.44 9.49
CA THR A 133 39.06 -8.34 8.52
C THR A 133 40.47 -8.10 7.97
N GLY A 134 40.60 -8.09 6.65
CA GLY A 134 41.84 -7.74 5.96
C GLY A 134 41.82 -6.26 5.62
N GLY A 135 42.70 -5.46 6.24
CA GLY A 135 42.82 -4.04 5.96
C GLY A 135 44.18 -3.49 6.44
N PRO A 136 44.52 -2.23 6.09
CA PRO A 136 45.82 -1.61 6.38
C PRO A 136 46.08 -1.31 7.87
N GLY A 137 45.55 -2.10 8.80
CA GLY A 137 45.83 -2.00 10.24
C GLY A 137 47.05 -2.83 10.65
N GLY A 138 47.67 -2.43 11.76
CA GLY A 138 48.88 -3.06 12.31
C GLY A 138 48.72 -4.54 12.70
N GLN A 139 49.84 -5.19 13.04
CA GLN A 139 49.93 -6.64 13.29
C GLN A 139 48.88 -7.20 14.26
N HIS A 140 48.44 -6.41 15.23
CA HIS A 140 47.41 -6.80 16.20
C HIS A 140 46.01 -6.97 15.58
N ARG A 141 45.61 -6.09 14.64
CA ARG A 141 44.31 -6.16 13.94
C ARG A 141 44.22 -7.38 13.02
N ASN A 142 45.35 -7.81 12.45
CA ASN A 142 45.39 -8.91 11.48
C ASN A 142 45.57 -10.29 12.13
N LYS A 143 46.13 -10.38 13.35
CA LYS A 143 46.30 -11.64 14.09
C LYS A 143 45.13 -12.00 15.02
N ALA A 144 44.45 -11.01 15.61
CA ALA A 144 43.33 -11.26 16.53
C ALA A 144 41.99 -11.24 15.76
N SER A 145 41.15 -12.27 15.91
CA SER A 145 39.82 -12.33 15.29
C SER A 145 38.81 -11.49 16.08
N THR A 146 39.09 -10.19 16.24
CA THR A 146 38.28 -9.27 17.06
C THR A 146 37.08 -8.72 16.31
N ALA A 147 37.06 -8.81 14.98
CA ALA A 147 35.93 -8.38 14.17
C ALA A 147 34.73 -9.34 14.32
N VAL A 148 33.52 -8.79 14.31
CA VAL A 148 32.28 -9.53 14.50
C VAL A 148 31.35 -9.28 13.33
N ARG A 149 30.84 -10.35 12.74
CA ARG A 149 29.68 -10.31 11.86
C ARG A 149 28.44 -10.62 12.67
N ALA A 150 27.48 -9.70 12.68
CA ALA A 150 26.16 -9.91 13.27
C ALA A 150 25.14 -10.10 12.14
N THR A 151 24.33 -11.16 12.20
CA THR A 151 23.31 -11.48 11.19
C THR A 151 21.96 -11.62 11.87
N HIS A 152 20.97 -10.85 11.44
CA HIS A 152 19.59 -10.97 11.92
C HIS A 152 18.91 -12.13 11.20
N ARG A 153 18.65 -13.24 11.90
CA ARG A 153 18.12 -14.48 11.31
C ARG A 153 16.82 -14.28 10.52
N PRO A 154 15.81 -13.54 11.02
CA PRO A 154 14.54 -13.39 10.31
C PRO A 154 14.65 -12.64 8.99
N THR A 155 15.60 -11.69 8.86
CA THR A 155 15.69 -10.83 7.68
C THR A 155 16.89 -11.14 6.79
N GLY A 156 17.86 -11.92 7.28
CA GLY A 156 19.13 -12.19 6.61
C GLY A 156 20.09 -10.99 6.54
N LEU A 157 19.70 -9.83 7.09
CA LEU A 157 20.56 -8.64 7.11
C LEU A 157 21.78 -8.91 7.98
N SER A 158 22.96 -8.58 7.47
CA SER A 158 24.21 -8.69 8.23
C SER A 158 25.01 -7.41 8.22
N VAL A 159 25.78 -7.20 9.29
CA VAL A 159 26.74 -6.11 9.46
C VAL A 159 28.05 -6.68 9.98
N VAL A 160 29.16 -5.98 9.73
CA VAL A 160 30.46 -6.30 10.32
C VAL A 160 30.94 -5.10 11.11
N ALA A 161 31.39 -5.33 12.34
CA ALA A 161 32.03 -4.32 13.18
C ALA A 161 33.46 -4.77 13.54
N ASP A 162 34.43 -3.92 13.26
CA ASP A 162 35.85 -4.16 13.51
C ASP A 162 36.61 -2.93 14.03
N THR A 163 35.88 -1.95 14.56
CA THR A 163 36.40 -0.65 15.01
C THR A 163 37.20 -0.77 16.30
N GLU A 164 36.79 -1.67 17.20
CA GLU A 164 37.38 -1.80 18.53
C GLU A 164 38.37 -2.96 18.64
N ARG A 165 39.28 -2.84 19.61
CA ARG A 165 40.28 -3.88 19.91
C ARG A 165 39.69 -5.10 20.62
N TYR A 166 38.48 -5.00 21.19
CA TYR A 166 37.84 -6.05 21.98
C TYR A 166 36.60 -6.59 21.26
N LEU A 167 36.48 -7.92 21.18
CA LEU A 167 35.36 -8.63 20.56
C LEU A 167 34.01 -8.23 21.17
N SER A 168 33.94 -8.09 22.49
CA SER A 168 32.71 -7.73 23.22
C SER A 168 32.21 -6.32 22.85
N LEU A 169 33.12 -5.38 22.64
CA LEU A 169 32.78 -4.04 22.18
C LEU A 169 32.30 -4.08 20.72
N ASN A 170 33.02 -4.81 19.85
CA ASN A 170 32.59 -5.00 18.46
C ASN A 170 31.22 -5.71 18.37
N ARG A 171 30.88 -6.63 19.29
CA ARG A 171 29.52 -7.22 19.36
C ARG A 171 28.46 -6.16 19.64
N ARG A 172 28.68 -5.28 20.61
CA ARG A 172 27.74 -4.18 20.93
C ARG A 172 27.57 -3.24 19.74
N ILE A 173 28.69 -2.84 19.12
CA ILE A 173 28.67 -1.99 17.92
C ILE A 173 27.94 -2.68 16.78
N ALA A 174 28.16 -3.98 16.56
CA ALA A 174 27.46 -4.73 15.52
C ALA A 174 25.95 -4.80 15.79
N VAL A 175 25.51 -4.96 17.05
CA VAL A 175 24.09 -4.90 17.43
C VAL A 175 23.49 -3.54 17.09
N ASP A 176 24.14 -2.46 17.47
CA ASP A 176 23.63 -1.11 17.22
C ASP A 176 23.56 -0.79 15.73
N LEU A 177 24.60 -1.16 14.96
CA LEU A 177 24.61 -1.02 13.49
C LEU A 177 23.50 -1.84 12.84
N LEU A 178 23.25 -3.06 13.32
CA LEU A 178 22.21 -3.94 12.77
C LEU A 178 20.82 -3.39 13.08
N ARG A 179 20.61 -2.88 14.31
CA ARG A 179 19.38 -2.19 14.72
C ARG A 179 19.11 -0.97 13.83
N SER A 180 20.11 -0.12 13.62
CA SER A 180 20.00 1.05 12.71
C SER A 180 19.71 0.64 11.27
N ARG A 181 20.34 -0.43 10.75
CA ARG A 181 20.03 -0.94 9.40
C ARG A 181 18.59 -1.41 9.26
N ILE A 182 18.06 -2.11 10.26
CA ILE A 182 16.66 -2.59 10.25
C ILE A 182 15.69 -1.40 10.32
N ALA A 183 15.96 -0.42 11.18
CA ALA A 183 15.17 0.80 11.26
C ALA A 183 15.13 1.54 9.91
N GLN A 184 16.30 1.74 9.28
CA GLN A 184 16.38 2.38 7.97
C GLN A 184 15.62 1.59 6.90
N ALA A 185 15.71 0.26 6.92
CA ALA A 185 15.00 -0.57 5.96
C ALA A 185 13.48 -0.47 6.15
N ASN A 186 12.98 -0.37 7.39
CA ASN A 186 11.57 -0.13 7.66
C ASN A 186 11.11 1.24 7.15
N GLU A 187 11.89 2.30 7.39
CA GLU A 187 11.61 3.64 6.87
C GLU A 187 11.56 3.65 5.33
N ASN A 188 12.52 3.00 4.69
CA ASN A 188 12.56 2.88 3.23
C ASN A 188 11.33 2.14 2.69
N ALA A 189 10.92 1.06 3.35
CA ALA A 189 9.72 0.31 2.98
C ALA A 189 8.45 1.17 3.14
N ALA A 190 8.33 1.94 4.23
CA ALA A 190 7.22 2.86 4.44
C ALA A 190 7.17 3.94 3.35
N GLN A 191 8.32 4.53 3.02
CA GLN A 191 8.42 5.54 1.95
C GLN A 191 8.10 4.95 0.56
N ALA A 192 8.53 3.72 0.30
CA ALA A 192 8.23 3.02 -0.95
C ALA A 192 6.71 2.76 -1.09
N ALA A 193 6.03 2.35 -0.02
CA ALA A 193 4.58 2.15 -0.04
C ALA A 193 3.81 3.45 -0.27
N ILE A 194 4.22 4.55 0.38
CA ILE A 194 3.67 5.88 0.11
C ILE A 194 3.86 6.21 -1.38
N THR A 195 5.08 6.03 -1.89
CA THR A 195 5.40 6.33 -3.30
C THR A 195 4.58 5.50 -4.27
N ALA A 196 4.42 4.19 -4.01
CA ALA A 196 3.59 3.30 -4.83
C ALA A 196 2.13 3.76 -4.83
N ARG A 197 1.60 4.20 -3.69
CA ARG A 197 0.25 4.76 -3.59
C ARG A 197 0.10 6.03 -4.44
N TRP A 198 1.12 6.91 -4.44
CA TRP A 198 1.12 8.09 -5.30
C TRP A 198 1.15 7.73 -6.79
N GLN A 199 1.88 6.68 -7.18
CA GLN A 199 1.95 6.22 -8.58
C GLN A 199 0.58 5.77 -9.13
N VAL A 200 -0.33 5.28 -8.28
CA VAL A 200 -1.70 4.95 -8.70
C VAL A 200 -2.40 6.16 -9.32
N HIS A 201 -2.13 7.38 -8.83
CA HIS A 201 -2.71 8.61 -9.39
C HIS A 201 -2.31 8.85 -10.85
N ASP A 202 -1.14 8.37 -11.25
CA ASP A 202 -0.55 8.57 -12.58
C ASP A 202 -0.91 7.44 -13.56
N GLY A 203 -1.38 6.29 -13.06
CA GLY A 203 -1.74 5.12 -13.88
C GLY A 203 -3.07 5.22 -14.64
N LEU A 204 -3.83 6.33 -14.49
CA LEU A 204 -5.17 6.45 -15.07
C LEU A 204 -5.14 6.54 -16.61
N VAL A 205 -5.55 5.46 -17.27
CA VAL A 205 -5.80 5.42 -18.73
C VAL A 205 -7.28 5.76 -19.01
N ARG A 206 -7.52 6.71 -19.92
CA ARG A 206 -8.87 7.17 -20.30
C ARG A 206 -9.38 6.43 -21.53
N GLY A 207 -10.69 6.17 -21.60
CA GLY A 207 -11.36 5.72 -22.84
C GLY A 207 -11.72 4.23 -22.93
N ASN A 208 -11.25 3.39 -22.00
CA ASN A 208 -11.64 1.98 -21.91
C ASN A 208 -11.89 1.56 -20.45
N PRO A 209 -13.02 1.99 -19.85
CA PRO A 209 -13.28 1.69 -18.46
C PRO A 209 -13.70 0.23 -18.27
N VAL A 210 -13.12 -0.44 -17.26
CA VAL A 210 -13.55 -1.78 -16.83
C VAL A 210 -14.98 -1.80 -16.32
N ARG A 211 -15.45 -0.64 -15.80
CA ARG A 211 -16.80 -0.48 -15.26
C ARG A 211 -17.29 0.93 -15.50
N THR A 212 -18.54 1.02 -15.92
CA THR A 212 -19.25 2.29 -16.13
C THR A 212 -20.46 2.35 -15.21
N GLU A 213 -20.53 3.38 -14.39
CA GLU A 213 -21.67 3.67 -13.52
C GLU A 213 -22.36 4.94 -14.00
N ARG A 214 -23.68 4.98 -13.89
CA ARG A 214 -24.52 6.12 -14.30
C ARG A 214 -25.24 6.68 -13.10
N ALA A 215 -25.46 8.00 -13.10
CA ALA A 215 -26.41 8.60 -12.18
C ALA A 215 -27.80 7.96 -12.38
N ALA A 216 -28.51 7.69 -11.28
CA ALA A 216 -29.90 7.25 -11.37
C ALA A 216 -30.70 8.28 -12.18
N ARG A 217 -31.56 7.79 -13.07
CA ARG A 217 -32.58 8.64 -13.67
C ARG A 217 -33.61 8.92 -12.59
N THR A 218 -33.61 10.15 -12.07
CA THR A 218 -34.74 10.68 -11.31
C THR A 218 -35.95 10.77 -12.22
#